data_AF-A0A3M1AL07-F1
#
_entry.id   AF-A0A3M1AL07-F1
#
_cell.length_a   1.000
_cell.length_b   1.000
_cell.length_c   1.000
_cell.angle_alpha   90.00
_cell.angle_beta   90.00
_cell.angle_gamma   90.00
#
_symmetry.space_group_name_H-M   'P 1'
#
loop_
_entity.id
_entity.type
_entity.pdbx_description
1 polymer ?
#
loop_
_entity_poly.entity_id
_entity_poly.type
_entity_poly.pdbx_seq_one_letter_code
_entity_poly.pdbx_strand_id
1 'polypeptide(L)'
;MSHTRIRRIGILTGGGDCPGLNAVIRAVAKSAMSKYDASVIGIEDGFEGFVEGRMHEISNKEVSGILNIGGTILGTSNKGDPFHYPEEDLEGQIQIKDESTRVVRNYRRWGLDAVIAIGGDGTMHICDKLAELGIN
;
A
#
# COMPACT_ATOMS: atom_id res chain seq x y z
N MET A 1 -6.95 28.55 -0.02
CA MET A 1 -6.37 27.31 -0.58
C MET A 1 -7.52 26.38 -0.90
N SER A 2 -7.69 26.00 -2.16
CA SER A 2 -8.70 25.01 -2.56
C SER A 2 -8.34 23.68 -1.90
N HIS A 3 -9.15 23.17 -0.98
CA HIS A 3 -8.98 21.81 -0.48
C HIS A 3 -9.27 20.86 -1.65
N THR A 4 -8.21 20.30 -2.24
CA THR A 4 -8.35 19.24 -3.24
C THR A 4 -9.06 18.08 -2.57
N ARG A 5 -10.26 17.73 -3.09
CA ARG A 5 -11.03 16.60 -2.58
C ARG A 5 -10.24 15.33 -2.90
N ILE A 6 -9.88 14.55 -1.88
CA ILE A 6 -9.31 13.20 -2.03
C ILE A 6 -10.39 12.31 -2.69
N ARG A 7 -10.06 11.71 -3.84
CA ARG A 7 -10.95 10.88 -4.66
C ARG A 7 -10.45 9.45 -4.84
N ARG A 8 -9.15 9.20 -4.70
CA ARG A 8 -8.59 7.86 -4.84
C ARG A 8 -7.44 7.64 -3.87
N ILE A 9 -7.55 6.60 -3.04
CA ILE A 9 -6.55 6.27 -2.02
C ILE A 9 -6.00 4.87 -2.25
N GLY A 10 -4.73 4.66 -1.92
CA GLY A 10 -4.11 3.34 -1.82
C GLY A 10 -4.19 2.80 -0.39
N ILE A 11 -4.27 1.48 -0.22
CA ILE A 11 -4.11 0.80 1.06
C ILE A 11 -3.07 -0.31 0.87
N LEU A 12 -2.13 -0.42 1.79
CA LEU A 12 -1.15 -1.51 1.83
C LEU A 12 -0.91 -1.99 3.26
N THR A 13 -0.53 -3.25 3.42
CA THR A 13 -0.08 -3.82 4.68
C THR A 13 1.42 -4.10 4.61
N GLY A 14 2.19 -3.47 5.50
CA GLY A 14 3.64 -3.57 5.54
C GLY A 14 4.15 -4.36 6.75
N GLY A 15 5.20 -5.16 6.55
CA GLY A 15 5.85 -5.92 7.61
C GLY A 15 5.21 -7.30 7.85
N GLY A 16 5.25 -7.76 9.09
CA GLY A 16 4.66 -9.04 9.49
C GLY A 16 3.14 -8.99 9.61
N ASP A 17 2.51 -10.16 9.49
CA ASP A 17 1.08 -10.29 9.63
C ASP A 17 0.63 -10.25 11.11
N CYS A 18 -0.50 -9.62 11.39
CA CYS A 18 -1.02 -9.41 12.74
C CYS A 18 -2.56 -9.50 12.77
N PRO A 19 -3.18 -10.07 13.83
CA PRO A 19 -4.62 -10.05 13.97
C PRO A 19 -5.20 -8.64 13.90
N GLY A 20 -6.19 -8.44 13.02
CA GLY A 20 -6.95 -7.19 12.91
C GLY A 20 -6.61 -6.32 11.70
N LEU A 21 -5.59 -6.66 10.89
CA LEU A 21 -5.28 -5.91 9.67
C LEU A 21 -6.49 -5.83 8.72
N ASN A 22 -7.21 -6.94 8.53
CA ASN A 22 -8.47 -6.97 7.77
C ASN A 22 -9.55 -6.04 8.34
N ALA A 23 -9.58 -5.84 9.65
CA ALA A 23 -10.53 -4.90 10.26
C ALA A 23 -10.18 -3.45 9.92
N VAL A 24 -8.88 -3.10 9.88
CA VAL A 24 -8.39 -1.79 9.47
C VAL A 24 -8.67 -1.56 7.98
N ILE A 25 -8.30 -2.50 7.11
CA ILE A 25 -8.57 -2.43 5.65
C ILE A 25 -10.06 -2.20 5.41
N ARG A 26 -10.92 -2.97 6.08
CA ARG A 26 -12.37 -2.80 5.98
C ARG A 26 -12.83 -1.43 6.45
N ALA A 27 -12.37 -0.97 7.61
CA ALA A 27 -12.79 0.29 8.19
C ALA A 27 -12.44 1.48 7.29
N VAL A 28 -11.21 1.48 6.74
CA VAL A 28 -10.74 2.49 5.80
C VAL A 28 -11.54 2.41 4.49
N ALA A 29 -11.61 1.24 3.86
CA ALA A 29 -12.24 1.08 2.57
C ALA A 29 -13.75 1.42 2.60
N LYS A 30 -14.48 0.91 3.60
CA LYS A 30 -15.90 1.22 3.77
C LYS A 30 -16.12 2.72 4.02
N SER A 31 -15.25 3.36 4.81
CA SER A 31 -15.39 4.81 5.08
C SER A 31 -15.13 5.63 3.82
N ALA A 32 -14.06 5.34 3.08
CA ALA A 32 -13.73 6.00 1.82
C ALA A 32 -14.89 5.91 0.81
N MET A 33 -15.40 4.70 0.57
CA MET A 33 -16.49 4.48 -0.39
C MET A 33 -17.82 5.10 0.07
N SER A 34 -18.22 4.91 1.33
CA SER A 34 -19.58 5.28 1.77
C SER A 34 -19.73 6.72 2.26
N LYS A 35 -18.67 7.33 2.79
CA LYS A 35 -18.73 8.68 3.37
C LYS A 35 -18.10 9.74 2.49
N TYR A 36 -17.07 9.38 1.72
CA TYR A 36 -16.27 10.32 0.95
C TYR A 36 -16.40 10.17 -0.56
N ASP A 37 -17.17 9.19 -1.03
CA ASP A 37 -17.32 8.87 -2.47
C ASP A 37 -15.95 8.69 -3.15
N ALA A 38 -15.01 8.08 -2.41
CA ALA A 38 -13.64 7.85 -2.85
C ALA A 38 -13.44 6.38 -3.25
N SER A 39 -12.69 6.18 -4.33
CA SER A 39 -12.25 4.87 -4.79
C SER A 39 -11.01 4.40 -4.04
N VAL A 40 -10.84 3.08 -3.91
CA VAL A 40 -9.81 2.47 -3.07
C VAL A 40 -9.02 1.47 -3.88
N ILE A 41 -7.71 1.64 -3.93
CA ILE A 41 -6.76 0.69 -4.51
C ILE A 41 -6.15 -0.14 -3.38
N GLY A 42 -6.25 -1.46 -3.48
CA GLY A 42 -5.46 -2.39 -2.68
C GLY A 42 -4.13 -2.62 -3.36
N ILE A 43 -3.04 -2.37 -2.65
CA ILE A 43 -1.69 -2.65 -3.12
C ILE A 43 -1.26 -3.99 -2.50
N GLU A 44 -0.95 -4.94 -3.36
CA GLU A 44 -0.67 -6.33 -2.95
C GLU A 44 0.72 -6.44 -2.31
N ASP A 45 0.87 -7.30 -1.31
CA ASP A 45 2.14 -7.61 -0.62
C ASP A 45 2.94 -6.39 -0.13
N GLY A 46 2.24 -5.33 0.28
CA GLY A 46 2.85 -4.17 0.89
C GLY A 46 3.65 -3.31 -0.09
N PHE A 47 4.84 -2.88 0.32
CA PHE A 47 5.69 -2.03 -0.51
C PHE A 47 6.29 -2.77 -1.71
N GLU A 48 6.37 -4.11 -1.65
CA GLU A 48 6.87 -4.92 -2.75
C GLU A 48 5.94 -4.82 -3.97
N GLY A 49 4.64 -5.08 -3.80
CA GLY A 49 3.69 -4.85 -4.88
C GLY A 49 3.57 -3.37 -5.25
N PHE A 50 3.87 -2.44 -4.35
CA PHE A 50 3.95 -1.03 -4.72
C PHE A 50 5.10 -0.75 -5.72
N VAL A 51 6.27 -1.34 -5.53
CA VAL A 51 7.42 -1.24 -6.44
C VAL A 51 7.13 -1.99 -7.76
N GLU A 52 6.57 -3.19 -7.68
CA GLU A 52 6.29 -4.05 -8.83
C GLU A 52 5.06 -3.65 -9.63
N GLY A 53 4.19 -2.85 -9.03
CA GLY A 53 2.97 -2.37 -9.65
C GLY A 53 1.81 -3.38 -9.55
N ARG A 54 1.79 -4.21 -8.51
CA ARG A 54 0.72 -5.15 -8.19
C ARG A 54 -0.35 -4.45 -7.37
N MET A 55 -1.52 -4.24 -7.97
CA MET A 55 -2.65 -3.62 -7.32
C MET A 55 -3.96 -4.00 -7.98
N HIS A 56 -5.06 -3.83 -7.24
CA HIS A 56 -6.41 -3.91 -7.76
C HIS A 56 -7.32 -2.89 -7.07
N GLU A 57 -8.46 -2.59 -7.70
CA GLU A 57 -9.48 -1.77 -7.06
C GLU A 57 -10.30 -2.61 -6.09
N ILE A 58 -10.34 -2.20 -4.82
CA ILE A 58 -11.06 -2.91 -3.76
C ILE A 58 -12.55 -2.65 -3.93
N SER A 59 -13.32 -3.74 -4.06
CA SER A 59 -14.78 -3.63 -4.13
C SER A 59 -15.43 -3.63 -2.74
N ASN A 60 -16.62 -3.04 -2.65
CA ASN A 60 -17.41 -3.05 -1.42
C ASN A 60 -17.73 -4.48 -0.92
N LYS A 61 -17.85 -5.44 -1.83
CA LYS A 61 -18.11 -6.86 -1.53
C LYS A 61 -16.87 -7.55 -0.94
N GLU A 62 -15.69 -7.25 -1.47
CA GLU A 62 -14.42 -7.84 -1.05
C GLU A 62 -14.10 -7.56 0.42
N VAL A 63 -14.38 -6.35 0.91
CA VAL A 63 -14.19 -5.99 2.32
C VAL A 63 -15.38 -6.36 3.23
N SER A 64 -16.33 -7.16 2.72
CA SER A 64 -17.48 -7.64 3.50
C SER A 64 -17.20 -9.05 4.03
N GLY A 65 -17.41 -9.26 5.34
CA GLY A 65 -17.17 -10.57 5.96
C GLY A 65 -15.71 -10.90 6.28
N ILE A 66 -14.79 -9.94 6.19
CA ILE A 66 -13.35 -10.19 6.43
C ILE A 66 -12.90 -9.96 7.89
N LEU A 67 -13.80 -9.52 8.77
CA LEU A 67 -13.46 -9.13 10.16
C LEU A 67 -12.94 -10.29 11.00
N ASN A 68 -13.39 -11.51 10.72
CA ASN A 68 -13.00 -12.74 11.40
C ASN A 68 -11.92 -13.52 10.65
N ILE A 69 -11.43 -13.01 9.51
CA ILE A 69 -10.40 -13.67 8.70
C ILE A 69 -9.05 -13.27 9.26
N GLY A 70 -8.25 -14.29 9.61
CA GLY A 70 -6.87 -14.12 10.01
C GLY A 70 -6.05 -13.50 8.89
N GLY A 71 -5.06 -12.72 9.30
CA GLY A 71 -4.12 -12.09 8.42
C GLY A 71 -4.60 -10.86 7.65
N THR A 72 -4.14 -10.72 6.40
CA THR A 72 -4.49 -9.62 5.50
C THR A 72 -4.93 -10.12 4.13
N ILE A 73 -6.05 -9.60 3.61
CA ILE A 73 -6.54 -9.88 2.25
C ILE A 73 -5.64 -9.31 1.15
N LEU A 74 -4.73 -8.39 1.49
CA LEU A 74 -3.79 -7.78 0.55
C LEU A 74 -2.42 -8.48 0.55
N GLY A 75 -2.21 -9.48 1.41
CA GLY A 75 -0.87 -10.02 1.63
C GLY A 75 0.07 -9.04 2.34
N THR A 76 1.28 -9.48 2.66
CA THR A 76 2.30 -8.63 3.26
C THR A 76 3.69 -9.13 2.90
N SER A 77 4.64 -8.20 2.76
CA SER A 77 6.05 -8.53 2.50
C SER A 77 6.97 -7.80 3.47
N ASN A 78 8.03 -8.51 3.86
CA ASN A 78 9.15 -7.97 4.64
C ASN A 78 10.35 -7.57 3.78
N LYS A 79 10.29 -7.83 2.47
CA LYS A 79 11.43 -7.62 1.54
C LYS A 79 11.27 -6.39 0.65
N GLY A 80 10.17 -5.66 0.80
CA GLY A 80 9.77 -4.62 -0.15
C GLY A 80 10.24 -3.20 0.17
N ASP A 81 11.27 -2.95 1.00
CA ASP A 81 11.74 -1.58 1.25
C ASP A 81 12.17 -0.93 -0.08
N PRO A 82 11.46 0.10 -0.59
CA PRO A 82 11.78 0.70 -1.88
C PRO A 82 13.16 1.36 -1.90
N PHE A 83 13.71 1.76 -0.75
CA PHE A 83 15.01 2.42 -0.67
C PHE A 83 16.18 1.42 -0.58
N HIS A 84 15.88 0.16 -0.25
CA HIS A 84 16.84 -0.94 -0.17
C HIS A 84 16.24 -2.20 -0.80
N TYR A 85 15.75 -2.08 -2.04
CA TYR A 85 14.98 -3.12 -2.70
C TYR A 85 15.91 -4.26 -3.16
N PRO A 86 15.69 -5.51 -2.71
CA PRO A 86 16.44 -6.66 -3.17
C PRO A 86 15.91 -7.14 -4.52
N GLU A 87 16.74 -7.02 -5.57
CA GLU A 87 16.43 -7.52 -6.91
C GLU A 87 17.41 -8.64 -7.26
N GLU A 88 16.88 -9.77 -7.74
CA GLU A 88 17.67 -10.89 -8.23
C GLU A 88 18.02 -10.68 -9.71
N ASP A 89 19.30 -10.75 -10.05
CA ASP A 89 19.73 -10.70 -11.45
C ASP A 89 19.58 -12.04 -12.17
N LEU A 90 19.91 -12.06 -13.48
CA LEU A 90 19.80 -13.27 -14.31
C LEU A 90 20.71 -14.41 -13.85
N GLU A 91 21.69 -14.13 -12.99
CA GLU A 91 22.64 -15.11 -12.43
C GLU A 91 22.24 -15.56 -11.01
N GLY A 92 21.10 -15.09 -10.50
CA GLY A 92 20.58 -15.43 -9.18
C GLY A 92 21.22 -14.63 -8.03
N GLN A 93 21.98 -13.57 -8.32
CA GLN A 93 22.60 -12.74 -7.30
C GLN A 93 21.65 -11.63 -6.84
N ILE A 94 21.55 -11.45 -5.52
CA ILE A 94 20.73 -10.37 -4.95
C ILE A 94 21.53 -9.08 -4.96
N GLN A 95 21.00 -8.07 -5.64
CA GLN A 95 21.51 -6.70 -5.65
C GLN A 95 20.53 -5.79 -4.91
N ILE A 96 21.05 -4.85 -4.11
CA ILE A 96 20.23 -3.85 -3.43
C ILE A 96 20.18 -2.58 -4.28
N LYS A 97 18.97 -2.13 -4.63
CA LYS A 97 18.74 -0.94 -5.44
C LYS A 97 17.72 -0.01 -4.80
N ASP A 98 17.83 1.28 -5.10
CA ASP A 98 16.79 2.25 -4.78
C ASP A 98 15.74 2.26 -5.89
N GLU A 99 14.56 1.74 -5.56
CA GLU A 99 13.38 1.64 -6.41
C GLU A 99 12.25 2.58 -5.96
N SER A 100 12.53 3.55 -5.09
CA SER A 100 11.56 4.55 -4.63
C SER A 100 10.93 5.34 -5.79
N THR A 101 11.67 5.55 -6.88
CA THR A 101 11.15 6.21 -8.09
C THR A 101 10.06 5.40 -8.78
N ARG A 102 10.09 4.05 -8.71
CA ARG A 102 9.02 3.19 -9.23
C ARG A 102 7.75 3.35 -8.41
N VAL A 103 7.88 3.47 -7.10
CA VAL A 103 6.75 3.74 -6.20
C VAL A 103 6.09 5.07 -6.56
N VAL A 104 6.87 6.15 -6.68
CA VAL A 104 6.36 7.47 -7.10
C VAL A 104 5.68 7.40 -8.46
N ARG A 105 6.26 6.68 -9.42
CA ARG A 105 5.67 6.49 -10.75
C ARG A 105 4.34 5.75 -10.67
N ASN A 106 4.26 4.67 -9.90
CA ASN A 106 3.04 3.87 -9.75
C ASN A 106 1.96 4.67 -9.03
N TYR A 107 2.29 5.37 -7.94
CA TYR A 107 1.41 6.29 -7.22
C TYR A 107 0.73 7.30 -8.17
N ARG A 108 1.53 7.97 -9.01
CA ARG A 108 1.03 8.93 -10.01
C ARG A 108 0.22 8.25 -11.11
N ARG A 109 0.70 7.13 -11.65
CA ARG A 109 0.03 6.38 -12.72
C ARG A 109 -1.34 5.88 -12.29
N TRP A 110 -1.49 5.49 -11.03
CA TRP A 110 -2.75 5.01 -10.46
C TRP A 110 -3.67 6.15 -10.01
N GLY A 111 -3.21 7.41 -10.11
CA GLY A 111 -3.97 8.59 -9.73
C GLY A 111 -4.31 8.62 -8.25
N LEU A 112 -3.40 8.13 -7.39
CA LEU A 112 -3.59 8.17 -5.94
C LEU A 112 -3.38 9.58 -5.41
N ASP A 113 -4.26 10.01 -4.52
CA ASP A 113 -4.14 11.26 -3.77
C ASP A 113 -3.43 11.04 -2.42
N ALA A 114 -3.51 9.82 -1.87
CA ALA A 114 -2.84 9.40 -0.64
C ALA A 114 -2.70 7.88 -0.55
N VAL A 115 -1.81 7.38 0.32
CA VAL A 115 -1.65 5.96 0.66
C VAL A 115 -1.79 5.76 2.17
N ILE A 116 -2.60 4.78 2.55
CA ILE A 116 -2.73 4.34 3.94
C ILE A 116 -1.92 3.05 4.09
N ALA A 117 -0.74 3.18 4.67
CA ALA A 117 0.10 2.04 5.02
C ALA A 117 -0.21 1.57 6.45
N ILE A 118 -0.45 0.26 6.60
CA ILE A 118 -0.78 -0.36 7.88
C ILE A 118 0.38 -1.28 8.26
N GLY A 119 1.11 -0.98 9.33
CA GLY A 119 2.26 -1.76 9.76
C GLY A 119 2.96 -1.18 10.98
N GLY A 120 4.12 -1.74 11.31
CA GLY A 120 4.96 -1.29 12.44
C GLY A 120 5.99 -0.21 12.07
N ASP A 121 7.03 -0.06 12.89
CA ASP A 121 8.03 1.01 12.76
C ASP A 121 8.74 1.05 11.40
N GLY A 122 9.07 -0.12 10.84
CA GLY A 122 9.68 -0.20 9.50
C GLY A 122 8.76 0.35 8.41
N THR A 123 7.45 0.13 8.54
CA THR A 123 6.45 0.72 7.63
C THR A 123 6.39 2.23 7.78
N MET A 124 6.41 2.74 9.02
CA MET A 124 6.40 4.17 9.30
C MET A 124 7.66 4.87 8.76
N HIS A 125 8.84 4.25 8.90
CA HIS A 125 10.10 4.79 8.37
C HIS A 125 10.09 4.90 6.84
N ILE A 126 9.57 3.90 6.14
CA ILE A 126 9.42 3.95 4.68
C ILE A 126 8.43 5.05 4.29
N CYS A 127 7.31 5.20 5.00
CA CYS A 127 6.32 6.24 4.72
C CYS A 127 6.89 7.65 4.88
N ASP A 128 7.69 7.88 5.93
CA ASP A 128 8.33 9.17 6.18
C ASP A 128 9.21 9.60 5.00
N LYS A 129 10.07 8.70 4.51
CA LYS A 129 10.89 8.94 3.32
C LYS A 129 10.06 9.11 2.03
N LEU A 130 8.99 8.34 1.86
CA LEU A 130 8.10 8.50 0.69
C LEU A 130 7.36 9.85 0.75
N ALA A 131 7.06 10.37 1.94
CA ALA A 131 6.47 11.69 2.12
C ALA A 131 7.41 12.81 1.66
N GLU A 132 8.72 12.68 1.90
CA GLU A 132 9.74 13.58 1.35
C GLU A 132 9.74 13.58 -0.20
N LEU A 133 9.31 12.48 -0.83
CA LEU A 133 9.15 12.35 -2.28
C LEU A 133 7.79 12.82 -2.81
N GLY A 134 6.93 13.38 -1.93
CA GLY A 134 5.63 13.95 -2.28
C GLY A 134 4.49 12.93 -2.37
N ILE A 135 4.63 11.77 -1.73
CA ILE A 135 3.52 10.82 -1.51
C ILE A 135 2.82 11.19 -0.20
N ASN A 136 1.52 11.46 -0.26
CA ASN A 136 0.71 11.73 0.94
C ASN A 136 0.17 10.45 1.57
#